data_AF-A0A2K8K9L2-F1
#
_entry.id   AF-A0A2K8K9L2-F1
#
_cell.length_a   1.000
_cell.length_b   1.000
_cell.length_c   1.000
_cell.angle_alpha   90.00
_cell.angle_beta   90.00
_cell.angle_gamma   90.00
#
_symmetry.space_group_name_H-M   'P 1'
#
loop_
_entity.id
_entity.type
_entity.pdbx_description
1 polymer ?
#
loop_
_entity_poly.entity_id
_entity_poly.type
_entity_poly.pdbx_seq_one_letter_code
_entity_poly.pdbx_strand_id
1 'polypeptide(L)'
;MKNGQGHKIVHAITQWGPEATGSTRAAGLMRIGLGVIALIRFGNELAPYAINGLIGLSLSVLLFGFAFTTILGIRARLSVAGLGATIMLLYALGLNGVGLVTWAHHHVYLLGMACLLLSLCDCGKSFSVDRMRALATQGRVRPPAEFGALLGQRLIALQLSALYFWTAVDKSDWAFVSGQRLEQTMTWVHSGRVLEFVLHWPALLALASIIVLVVEYWLAVAILLARWRPAAIAVGLAMHISFYLLLPVNTYSITVIVLYLALLDPAAVHRFIDRMLGYPEVAR
;
A
#
# COMPACT_ATOMS: atom_id res chain seq x y z
N MET A 1 -24.91 -26.13 23.97
CA MET A 1 -23.62 -25.48 23.60
C MET A 1 -23.41 -25.23 22.09
N LYS A 2 -24.43 -25.26 21.20
CA LYS A 2 -24.23 -25.07 19.74
C LYS A 2 -24.72 -23.72 19.15
N ASN A 3 -25.45 -22.88 19.90
CA ASN A 3 -26.02 -21.63 19.36
C ASN A 3 -25.05 -20.43 19.32
N GLY A 4 -23.87 -20.51 19.95
CA GLY A 4 -22.91 -19.40 20.02
C GLY A 4 -21.89 -19.34 18.87
N GLN A 5 -21.69 -20.43 18.14
CA GLN A 5 -20.67 -20.50 17.07
C GLN A 5 -21.17 -19.91 15.74
N GLY A 6 -22.45 -20.15 15.39
CA GLY A 6 -23.05 -19.59 14.17
C GLY A 6 -23.09 -18.06 14.18
N HIS A 7 -23.40 -17.44 15.32
CA HIS A 7 -23.40 -15.98 15.48
C HIS A 7 -22.01 -15.37 15.29
N LYS A 8 -20.95 -16.04 15.77
CA LYS A 8 -19.57 -15.56 15.62
C LYS A 8 -19.08 -15.60 14.18
N ILE A 9 -19.45 -16.63 13.41
CA ILE A 9 -19.07 -16.77 12.01
C ILE A 9 -19.81 -15.73 11.15
N VAL A 10 -21.11 -15.56 11.35
CA VAL A 10 -21.90 -14.54 10.63
C VAL A 10 -21.36 -13.14 10.92
N HIS A 11 -21.04 -12.83 12.18
CA HIS A 11 -20.44 -11.55 12.55
C HIS A 11 -19.04 -11.34 11.94
N ALA A 12 -18.22 -12.39 11.84
CA ALA A 12 -16.91 -12.31 11.20
C ALA A 12 -17.02 -12.07 9.68
N ILE A 13 -18.05 -12.63 9.01
CA ILE A 13 -18.29 -12.45 7.58
C ILE A 13 -18.89 -11.06 7.29
N THR A 14 -19.83 -10.58 8.09
CA THR A 14 -20.40 -9.22 7.93
C THR A 14 -19.35 -8.13 8.19
N GLN A 15 -18.36 -8.41 9.05
CA GLN A 15 -17.16 -7.60 9.21
C GLN A 15 -16.25 -7.54 7.98
N TRP A 16 -16.53 -8.27 6.90
CA TRP A 16 -15.87 -8.09 5.59
C TRP A 16 -16.82 -7.59 4.50
N GLY A 17 -18.12 -7.51 4.76
CA GLY A 17 -19.14 -7.07 3.80
C GLY A 17 -19.10 -5.58 3.42
N PRO A 18 -19.62 -5.19 2.26
CA PRO A 18 -19.53 -3.83 1.71
C PRO A 18 -20.15 -2.75 2.60
N GLU A 19 -21.08 -3.13 3.48
CA GLU A 19 -21.81 -2.22 4.38
C GLU A 19 -21.00 -1.77 5.59
N ALA A 20 -19.88 -2.42 5.88
CA ALA A 20 -19.17 -2.12 7.09
C ALA A 20 -18.47 -0.76 7.03
N THR A 21 -18.59 -0.03 8.13
CA THR A 21 -18.05 1.32 8.28
C THR A 21 -17.06 1.40 9.42
N GLY A 22 -16.16 2.38 9.37
CA GLY A 22 -15.16 2.61 10.39
C GLY A 22 -14.44 3.93 10.17
N SER A 23 -13.42 4.19 10.99
CA SER A 23 -12.69 5.45 10.89
C SER A 23 -11.97 5.61 9.54
N THR A 24 -12.08 6.80 8.96
CA THR A 24 -11.41 7.16 7.70
C THR A 24 -9.97 7.64 7.88
N ARG A 25 -9.44 7.67 9.10
CA ARG A 25 -8.09 8.21 9.39
C ARG A 25 -6.99 7.42 8.71
N ALA A 26 -7.03 6.09 8.79
CA ALA A 26 -6.08 5.23 8.08
C ALA A 26 -6.16 5.44 6.56
N ALA A 27 -7.37 5.61 6.00
CA ALA A 27 -7.55 5.92 4.58
C ALA A 27 -6.97 7.30 4.20
N GLY A 28 -7.11 8.30 5.07
CA GLY A 28 -6.50 9.62 4.88
C GLY A 28 -4.97 9.58 4.90
N LEU A 29 -4.38 8.80 5.82
CA LEU A 29 -2.93 8.59 5.88
C LEU A 29 -2.41 7.82 4.65
N MET A 30 -3.10 6.75 4.24
CA MET A 30 -2.79 6.04 3.00
C MET A 30 -2.84 6.97 1.79
N ARG A 31 -3.86 7.83 1.69
CA ARG A 31 -3.99 8.80 0.60
C ARG A 31 -2.75 9.70 0.49
N ILE A 32 -2.31 10.25 1.62
CA ILE A 32 -1.12 11.10 1.67
C ILE A 32 0.12 10.30 1.28
N GLY A 33 0.30 9.10 1.86
CA GLY A 33 1.44 8.23 1.57
C GLY A 33 1.53 7.84 0.09
N LEU A 34 0.44 7.38 -0.52
CA LEU A 34 0.42 6.99 -1.94
C LEU A 34 0.68 8.18 -2.88
N GLY A 35 0.15 9.37 -2.57
CA GLY A 35 0.45 10.58 -3.33
C GLY A 35 1.93 10.97 -3.28
N VAL A 36 2.55 10.90 -2.10
CA VAL A 36 3.99 11.18 -1.93
C VAL A 36 4.84 10.13 -2.65
N ILE A 37 4.50 8.84 -2.53
CA ILE A 37 5.21 7.76 -3.24
C ILE A 37 5.14 7.97 -4.75
N ALA A 38 3.99 8.38 -5.29
CA ALA A 38 3.87 8.66 -6.72
C ALA A 38 4.80 9.80 -7.17
N LEU A 39 4.90 10.89 -6.38
CA LEU A 39 5.84 11.97 -6.66
C LEU A 39 7.30 11.51 -6.60
N ILE A 40 7.67 10.70 -5.59
CA ILE A 40 9.05 10.18 -5.46
C ILE A 40 9.38 9.25 -6.62
N ARG A 41 8.43 8.37 -7.01
CA ARG A 41 8.64 7.38 -8.06
C ARG A 41 8.81 8.02 -9.44
N PHE A 42 7.93 8.95 -9.78
CA PHE A 42 7.82 9.48 -11.16
C PHE A 42 8.32 10.90 -11.30
N GLY A 43 8.66 11.59 -10.21
CA GLY A 43 9.01 13.01 -10.22
C GLY A 43 10.10 13.36 -11.22
N ASN A 44 11.20 12.59 -11.23
CA ASN A 44 12.29 12.81 -12.18
C ASN A 44 11.95 12.35 -13.61
N GLU A 45 11.17 11.29 -13.76
CA GLU A 45 10.83 10.71 -15.08
C GLU A 45 9.80 11.55 -15.84
N LEU A 46 8.89 12.23 -15.12
CA LEU A 46 7.81 13.02 -15.69
C LEU A 46 7.96 14.52 -15.41
N ALA A 47 9.09 14.99 -14.88
CA ALA A 47 9.30 16.42 -14.70
C ALA A 47 9.22 17.16 -16.05
N PRO A 48 8.67 18.40 -16.09
CA PRO A 48 8.58 19.18 -17.33
C PRO A 48 9.90 19.35 -18.08
N TYR A 49 11.04 19.32 -17.40
CA TYR A 49 12.36 19.42 -18.03
C TYR A 49 12.87 18.09 -18.63
N ALA A 50 12.29 16.95 -18.25
CA ALA A 50 12.74 15.61 -18.65
C ALA A 50 11.87 14.97 -19.75
N ILE A 51 10.70 15.56 -20.03
CA ILE A 51 9.72 15.01 -20.98
C ILE A 51 9.86 15.67 -22.36
N ASN A 52 9.67 14.86 -23.40
CA ASN A 52 9.58 15.33 -24.78
C ASN A 52 8.20 15.01 -25.35
N GLY A 53 7.63 15.95 -26.11
CA GLY A 53 6.36 15.79 -26.80
C GLY A 53 5.11 15.97 -25.93
N LEU A 54 3.95 16.04 -26.60
CA LEU A 54 2.67 16.43 -25.98
C LEU A 54 2.10 15.36 -25.06
N ILE A 55 2.33 14.08 -25.36
CA ILE A 55 1.87 12.95 -24.52
C ILE A 55 2.59 12.96 -23.17
N GLY A 56 3.92 13.11 -23.18
CA GLY A 56 4.72 13.23 -21.96
C GLY A 56 4.29 14.43 -21.11
N LEU A 57 4.08 15.59 -21.74
CA LEU A 57 3.58 16.78 -21.08
C LEU A 57 2.20 16.58 -20.44
N SER A 58 1.29 15.91 -21.15
CA SER A 58 -0.05 15.61 -20.63
C SER A 58 0.03 14.67 -19.42
N LEU A 59 0.82 13.60 -19.49
CA LEU A 59 1.03 12.67 -18.39
C LEU A 59 1.67 13.34 -17.18
N SER A 60 2.63 14.25 -17.40
CA SER A 60 3.24 15.07 -16.36
C SER A 60 2.21 15.92 -15.62
N VAL A 61 1.43 16.73 -16.35
CA VAL A 61 0.41 17.60 -15.77
C VAL A 61 -0.63 16.79 -14.99
N LEU A 62 -1.09 15.67 -15.56
CA LEU A 62 -2.05 14.79 -14.89
C LEU A 62 -1.46 14.18 -13.62
N LEU A 63 -0.25 13.62 -13.69
CA LEU A 63 0.39 12.99 -12.54
C LEU A 63 0.62 14.00 -11.42
N PHE A 64 1.29 15.12 -11.68
CA PHE A 64 1.56 16.13 -10.65
C PHE A 64 0.26 16.74 -10.12
N GLY A 65 -0.68 17.11 -10.99
CA GLY A 65 -1.97 17.67 -10.60
C GLY A 65 -2.76 16.73 -9.69
N PHE A 66 -2.89 15.46 -10.08
CA PHE A 66 -3.59 14.47 -9.26
C PHE A 66 -2.81 14.08 -8.01
N ALA A 67 -1.47 14.02 -8.04
CA ALA A 67 -0.68 13.72 -6.85
C ALA A 67 -0.77 14.84 -5.81
N PHE A 68 -0.64 16.12 -6.19
CA PHE A 68 -0.79 17.23 -5.27
C PHE A 68 -2.21 17.32 -4.69
N THR A 69 -3.23 17.23 -5.54
CA THR A 69 -4.62 17.23 -5.06
C THR A 69 -4.96 15.99 -4.22
N THR A 70 -4.32 14.85 -4.50
CA THR A 70 -4.37 13.64 -3.67
C THR A 70 -3.73 13.87 -2.32
N ILE A 71 -2.56 14.50 -2.21
CA ILE A 71 -1.90 14.77 -0.93
C ILE A 71 -2.72 15.77 -0.10
N LEU A 72 -3.22 16.84 -0.72
CA LEU A 72 -4.03 17.86 -0.04
C LEU A 72 -5.45 17.38 0.28
N GLY A 73 -5.98 16.41 -0.49
CA GLY A 73 -7.33 15.89 -0.31
C GLY A 73 -8.38 16.87 -0.79
N ILE A 74 -8.16 17.42 -1.99
CA ILE A 74 -9.13 18.24 -2.70
C ILE A 74 -9.92 17.31 -3.61
N ARG A 75 -11.24 17.18 -3.41
CA ARG A 75 -12.06 16.15 -4.08
C ARG A 75 -11.39 14.77 -3.96
N ALA A 76 -11.00 14.39 -2.74
CA ALA A 76 -10.03 13.35 -2.46
C ALA A 76 -10.26 12.03 -3.22
N ARG A 77 -11.51 11.56 -3.31
CA ARG A 77 -11.85 10.31 -4.03
C ARG A 77 -11.57 10.42 -5.53
N LEU A 78 -11.95 11.54 -6.15
CA LEU A 78 -11.69 11.78 -7.58
C LEU A 78 -10.21 11.99 -7.86
N SER A 79 -9.50 12.72 -6.99
CA SER A 79 -8.05 12.91 -7.15
C SER A 79 -7.27 11.61 -7.02
N VAL A 80 -7.61 10.78 -6.04
CA VAL A 80 -6.98 9.47 -5.86
C VAL A 80 -7.31 8.53 -7.03
N ALA A 81 -8.56 8.54 -7.53
CA ALA A 81 -8.94 7.78 -8.72
C ALA A 81 -8.17 8.27 -9.96
N GLY A 82 -8.08 9.58 -10.16
CA GLY A 82 -7.33 10.19 -11.28
C GLY A 82 -5.84 9.88 -11.22
N LEU A 83 -5.24 9.90 -10.03
CA LEU A 83 -3.85 9.48 -9.83
C LEU A 83 -3.68 8.00 -10.19
N GLY A 84 -4.54 7.12 -9.67
CA GLY A 84 -4.53 5.70 -9.98
C GLY A 84 -4.68 5.42 -11.48
N ALA A 85 -5.63 6.08 -12.15
CA ALA A 85 -5.85 5.95 -13.58
C ALA A 85 -4.65 6.44 -14.40
N THR A 86 -4.02 7.54 -14.00
CA THR A 86 -2.81 8.07 -14.66
C THR A 86 -1.65 7.08 -14.53
N ILE A 87 -1.45 6.50 -13.35
CA ILE A 87 -0.40 5.49 -13.12
C ILE A 87 -0.70 4.20 -13.91
N MET A 88 -1.96 3.79 -14.01
CA MET A 88 -2.35 2.65 -14.83
C MET A 88 -2.15 2.89 -16.32
N LEU A 89 -2.36 4.13 -16.79
CA LEU A 89 -2.03 4.52 -18.16
C LEU A 89 -0.52 4.45 -18.42
N LEU A 90 0.32 4.94 -17.49
CA LEU A 90 1.78 4.79 -17.57
C LEU A 90 2.19 3.32 -17.65
N TYR A 91 1.61 2.47 -16.79
CA TYR A 91 1.84 1.02 -16.81
C TYR A 91 1.48 0.39 -18.16
N ALA A 92 0.30 0.72 -18.69
CA ALA A 92 -0.17 0.22 -19.98
C ALA A 92 0.72 0.69 -21.15
N LEU A 93 1.15 1.95 -21.16
CA LEU A 93 2.09 2.46 -22.17
C LEU A 93 3.42 1.71 -22.10
N GLY A 94 3.96 1.51 -20.89
CA GLY A 94 5.19 0.75 -20.69
C GLY A 94 5.09 -0.69 -21.21
N LEU A 95 3.98 -1.38 -20.96
CA LEU A 95 3.74 -2.74 -21.48
C LEU A 95 3.69 -2.80 -23.01
N ASN A 96 3.25 -1.72 -23.66
CA ASN A 96 3.18 -1.61 -25.12
C ASN A 96 4.46 -1.05 -25.75
N GLY A 97 5.56 -0.97 -24.98
CA GLY A 97 6.85 -0.45 -25.45
C GLY A 97 6.88 1.06 -25.68
N VAL A 98 5.88 1.79 -25.16
CA VAL A 98 5.80 3.25 -25.25
C VAL A 98 6.28 3.88 -23.95
N GLY A 99 7.30 4.72 -24.03
CA GLY A 99 7.88 5.40 -22.86
C GLY A 99 9.02 4.61 -22.22
N LEU A 100 9.12 4.66 -20.89
CA LEU A 100 10.20 4.00 -20.15
C LEU A 100 9.85 2.55 -19.81
N VAL A 101 10.79 1.63 -20.02
CA VAL A 101 10.67 0.22 -19.61
C VAL A 101 10.33 0.11 -18.11
N THR A 102 10.81 1.05 -17.31
CA THR A 102 10.59 1.09 -15.87
C THR A 102 9.12 1.32 -15.46
N TRP A 103 8.26 1.71 -16.40
CA TRP A 103 6.82 1.87 -16.18
C TRP A 103 6.07 0.53 -16.17
N ALA A 104 6.59 -0.49 -16.84
CA ALA A 104 5.96 -1.81 -16.95
C ALA A 104 6.22 -2.72 -15.72
N HIS A 105 6.91 -2.24 -14.68
CA HIS A 105 7.20 -3.05 -13.51
C HIS A 105 6.00 -3.20 -12.57
N HIS A 106 5.90 -4.35 -11.91
CA HIS A 106 4.76 -4.72 -11.05
C HIS A 106 4.50 -3.76 -9.88
N HIS A 107 5.50 -3.03 -9.38
CA HIS A 107 5.29 -2.04 -8.32
C HIS A 107 4.53 -0.79 -8.80
N VAL A 108 4.61 -0.47 -10.10
CA VAL A 108 3.80 0.59 -10.72
C VAL A 108 2.33 0.17 -10.75
N TYR A 109 2.07 -1.07 -11.16
CA TYR A 109 0.72 -1.66 -11.10
C TYR A 109 0.17 -1.66 -9.68
N LEU A 110 0.95 -2.10 -8.69
CA LEU A 110 0.55 -2.13 -7.28
C LEU A 110 0.15 -0.74 -6.78
N LEU A 111 0.95 0.29 -7.08
CA LEU A 111 0.68 1.67 -6.69
C LEU A 111 -0.58 2.22 -7.36
N GLY A 112 -0.73 2.02 -8.67
CA GLY A 112 -1.90 2.45 -9.43
C GLY A 112 -3.19 1.80 -8.92
N MET A 113 -3.18 0.48 -8.74
CA MET A 113 -4.31 -0.27 -8.20
C MET A 113 -4.62 0.12 -6.76
N ALA A 114 -3.61 0.32 -5.90
CA ALA A 114 -3.83 0.80 -4.54
C ALA A 114 -4.56 2.15 -4.50
N CYS A 115 -4.19 3.09 -5.38
CA CYS A 115 -4.93 4.34 -5.54
C CYS A 115 -6.38 4.09 -5.97
N LEU A 116 -6.61 3.28 -7.01
CA LEU A 116 -7.97 2.99 -7.47
C LEU A 116 -8.83 2.35 -6.38
N LEU A 117 -8.31 1.39 -5.62
CA LEU A 117 -9.02 0.77 -4.50
C LEU A 117 -9.26 1.76 -3.35
N LEU A 118 -8.29 2.64 -3.04
CA LEU A 118 -8.45 3.67 -2.01
C LEU A 118 -9.52 4.71 -2.39
N SER A 119 -9.74 4.96 -3.69
CA SER A 119 -10.80 5.86 -4.17
C SER A 119 -12.22 5.41 -3.80
N LEU A 120 -12.38 4.11 -3.51
CA LEU A 120 -13.61 3.50 -3.01
C LEU A 120 -13.84 3.77 -1.51
N CYS A 121 -12.84 4.30 -0.80
CA CYS A 121 -12.96 4.75 0.59
C CYS A 121 -13.32 6.24 0.66
N ASP A 122 -13.96 6.65 1.76
CA ASP A 122 -14.14 8.08 2.08
C ASP A 122 -12.85 8.73 2.62
N CYS A 123 -11.74 8.60 1.88
CA CYS A 123 -10.40 9.10 2.25
C CYS A 123 -10.29 10.64 2.35
N GLY A 124 -11.36 11.36 1.97
CA GLY A 124 -11.52 12.81 2.11
C GLY A 124 -12.18 13.25 3.42
N LYS A 125 -12.62 12.33 4.29
CA LYS A 125 -13.22 12.71 5.59
C LYS A 125 -12.18 12.97 6.69
N SER A 126 -10.92 12.59 6.49
CA SER A 126 -9.81 12.80 7.44
C SER A 126 -8.58 13.43 6.74
N PHE A 127 -7.91 14.35 7.44
CA PHE A 127 -6.65 15.00 7.02
C PHE A 127 -6.68 15.67 5.63
N SER A 128 -7.79 16.29 5.24
CA SER A 128 -8.04 16.79 3.89
C SER A 128 -8.57 18.23 3.88
N VAL A 129 -8.33 18.94 2.77
CA VAL A 129 -8.97 20.22 2.49
C VAL A 129 -10.49 20.07 2.38
N ASP A 130 -10.99 18.96 1.82
CA ASP A 130 -12.43 18.67 1.76
C ASP A 130 -13.08 18.71 3.15
N ARG A 131 -12.41 18.13 4.16
CA ARG A 131 -12.88 18.17 5.54
C ARG A 131 -12.80 19.58 6.13
N MET A 132 -11.70 20.30 5.89
CA MET A 132 -11.56 21.69 6.36
C MET A 132 -12.70 22.57 5.85
N ARG A 133 -13.06 22.42 4.57
CA ARG A 133 -14.21 23.11 3.97
C ARG A 133 -15.53 22.70 4.62
N ALA A 134 -15.74 21.39 4.83
CA ALA A 134 -16.94 20.89 5.50
C ALA A 134 -17.07 21.47 6.93
N LEU A 135 -15.97 21.51 7.70
CA LEU A 135 -15.92 22.15 9.03
C LEU A 135 -16.22 23.66 8.97
N ALA A 136 -15.70 24.38 7.98
CA ALA A 136 -16.00 25.81 7.84
C ALA A 136 -17.49 26.07 7.54
N THR A 137 -18.13 25.19 6.78
CA THR A 137 -19.55 25.34 6.39
C THR A 137 -20.56 24.79 7.41
N GLN A 138 -20.24 23.69 8.10
CA GLN A 138 -21.17 22.94 8.96
C GLN A 138 -20.72 22.85 10.42
N GLY A 139 -19.45 23.13 10.70
CA GLY A 139 -18.78 22.83 11.96
C GLY A 139 -19.11 23.73 13.15
N ARG A 140 -20.03 24.69 13.02
CA ARG A 140 -20.54 25.45 14.18
C ARG A 140 -21.62 24.70 14.97
N VAL A 141 -22.27 23.69 14.37
CA VAL A 141 -23.37 22.94 15.00
C VAL A 141 -22.99 21.48 15.27
N ARG A 142 -22.27 20.82 14.34
CA ARG A 142 -21.76 19.46 14.54
C ARG A 142 -20.55 19.20 13.64
N PRO A 143 -19.40 18.75 14.17
CA PRO A 143 -18.26 18.42 13.32
C PRO A 143 -18.59 17.25 12.36
N PRO A 144 -18.17 17.28 11.09
CA PRO A 144 -18.37 16.20 10.14
C PRO A 144 -17.78 14.88 10.66
N ALA A 145 -18.51 13.78 10.47
CA ALA A 145 -18.08 12.46 10.94
C ALA A 145 -16.86 11.94 10.16
N GLU A 146 -15.86 11.42 10.88
CA GLU A 146 -14.69 10.73 10.31
C GLU A 146 -14.91 9.23 10.08
N PHE A 147 -16.13 8.86 9.67
CA PHE A 147 -16.54 7.47 9.47
C PHE A 147 -17.03 7.28 8.04
N GLY A 148 -16.67 6.15 7.45
CA GLY A 148 -17.00 5.83 6.06
C GLY A 148 -16.88 4.35 5.76
N ALA A 149 -17.21 3.98 4.53
CA ALA A 149 -17.15 2.60 4.06
C ALA A 149 -15.71 2.06 4.08
N LEU A 150 -15.55 0.81 4.54
CA LEU A 150 -14.26 0.13 4.64
C LEU A 150 -13.93 -0.77 3.44
N LEU A 151 -14.81 -0.82 2.43
CA LEU A 151 -14.67 -1.71 1.28
C LEU A 151 -13.30 -1.57 0.59
N GLY A 152 -12.86 -0.34 0.28
CA GLY A 152 -11.57 -0.13 -0.37
C GLY A 152 -10.38 -0.60 0.47
N GLN A 153 -10.40 -0.42 1.80
CA GLN A 153 -9.35 -0.95 2.69
C GLN A 153 -9.30 -2.47 2.66
N ARG A 154 -10.46 -3.14 2.58
CA ARG A 154 -10.52 -4.60 2.50
C ARG A 154 -10.07 -5.14 1.17
N LEU A 155 -10.39 -4.44 0.08
CA LEU A 155 -9.85 -4.77 -1.23
C LEU A 155 -8.33 -4.58 -1.26
N ILE A 156 -7.79 -3.56 -0.59
CA ILE A 156 -6.34 -3.41 -0.39
C ILE A 156 -5.76 -4.58 0.43
N ALA A 157 -6.43 -5.01 1.51
CA ALA A 157 -6.00 -6.17 2.29
C ALA A 157 -6.01 -7.46 1.45
N LEU A 158 -7.03 -7.65 0.61
CA LEU A 158 -7.11 -8.76 -0.34
C LEU A 158 -6.01 -8.68 -1.41
N GLN A 159 -5.72 -7.47 -1.92
CA GLN A 159 -4.61 -7.24 -2.85
C GLN A 159 -3.26 -7.60 -2.21
N LEU A 160 -3.02 -7.23 -0.95
CA LEU A 160 -1.81 -7.62 -0.22
C LEU A 160 -1.72 -9.14 -0.04
N SER A 161 -2.82 -9.79 0.35
CA SER A 161 -2.90 -11.24 0.46
C SER A 161 -2.59 -11.93 -0.86
N ALA A 162 -3.20 -11.48 -1.96
CA ALA A 162 -2.96 -12.00 -3.30
C ALA A 162 -1.52 -11.76 -3.76
N LEU A 163 -0.97 -10.58 -3.49
CA LEU A 163 0.43 -10.25 -3.78
C LEU A 163 1.35 -11.28 -3.12
N TYR A 164 1.23 -11.51 -1.81
CA TYR A 164 2.08 -12.47 -1.12
C TYR A 164 1.89 -13.91 -1.59
N PHE A 165 0.66 -14.29 -1.89
CA PHE A 165 0.37 -15.63 -2.39
C PHE A 165 1.05 -15.88 -3.73
N TRP A 166 0.86 -14.99 -4.70
CA TRP A 166 1.40 -15.17 -6.04
C TRP A 166 2.91 -14.99 -6.08
N THR A 167 3.49 -14.12 -5.25
CA THR A 167 4.95 -14.00 -5.14
C THR A 167 5.58 -15.24 -4.51
N ALA A 168 4.89 -15.89 -3.55
CA ALA A 168 5.37 -17.13 -2.96
C ALA A 168 5.29 -18.30 -3.96
N VAL A 169 4.20 -18.38 -4.72
CA VAL A 169 4.05 -19.39 -5.79
C VAL A 169 5.15 -19.24 -6.84
N ASP A 170 5.43 -18.02 -7.29
CA ASP A 170 6.53 -17.74 -8.24
C ASP A 170 7.91 -18.16 -7.70
N LYS A 171 8.10 -18.05 -6.38
CA LYS A 171 9.34 -18.42 -5.66
C LYS A 171 9.41 -19.90 -5.21
N SER A 172 8.45 -20.73 -5.60
CA SER A 172 8.41 -22.14 -5.18
C SER A 172 9.25 -23.07 -6.04
N ASP A 173 9.94 -22.55 -7.05
CA ASP A 173 10.84 -23.33 -7.89
C ASP A 173 12.21 -23.60 -7.20
N TRP A 174 12.91 -24.63 -7.66
CA TRP A 174 14.17 -25.04 -7.05
C TRP A 174 15.26 -23.97 -7.13
N ALA A 175 15.29 -23.14 -8.19
CA ALA A 175 16.31 -22.09 -8.31
C ALA A 175 16.13 -21.03 -7.23
N PHE A 176 14.90 -20.75 -6.78
CA PHE A 176 14.70 -19.86 -5.65
C PHE A 176 15.00 -20.56 -4.32
N VAL A 177 14.43 -21.76 -4.08
CA VAL A 177 14.56 -22.49 -2.81
C VAL A 177 16.02 -22.87 -2.49
N SER A 178 16.81 -23.21 -3.50
CA SER A 178 18.25 -23.49 -3.35
C SER A 178 19.10 -22.26 -3.03
N GLY A 179 18.53 -21.06 -3.09
CA GLY A 179 19.26 -19.80 -2.90
C GLY A 179 19.85 -19.20 -4.18
N GLN A 180 19.86 -19.91 -5.31
CA GLN A 180 20.51 -19.45 -6.55
C GLN A 180 19.97 -18.11 -7.05
N ARG A 181 18.65 -17.89 -7.03
CA ARG A 181 18.04 -16.61 -7.42
C ARG A 181 18.42 -15.47 -6.48
N LEU A 182 18.49 -15.75 -5.18
CA LEU A 182 18.88 -14.76 -4.19
C LEU A 182 20.36 -14.43 -4.30
N GLU A 183 21.21 -15.44 -4.50
CA GLU A 183 22.64 -15.27 -4.79
C GLU A 183 22.84 -14.41 -6.05
N GLN A 184 22.18 -14.72 -7.17
CA GLN A 184 22.25 -13.92 -8.38
C GLN A 184 21.87 -12.45 -8.12
N THR A 185 20.80 -12.22 -7.34
CA THR A 185 20.35 -10.87 -6.97
C THR A 185 21.39 -10.17 -6.10
N MET A 186 21.92 -10.85 -5.09
CA MET A 186 22.93 -10.30 -4.18
C MET A 186 24.23 -10.01 -4.91
N THR A 187 24.67 -10.88 -5.83
CA THR A 187 25.83 -10.66 -6.70
C THR A 187 25.61 -9.40 -7.54
N TRP A 188 24.45 -9.24 -8.16
CA TRP A 188 24.15 -8.05 -8.96
C TRP A 188 24.16 -6.76 -8.13
N VAL A 189 23.63 -6.78 -6.89
CA VAL A 189 23.53 -5.57 -6.04
C VAL A 189 24.83 -5.25 -5.29
N HIS A 190 25.56 -6.27 -4.82
CA HIS A 190 26.61 -6.13 -3.79
C HIS A 190 28.02 -6.55 -4.23
N SER A 191 28.25 -7.01 -5.47
CA SER A 191 29.61 -7.28 -5.96
C SER A 191 30.48 -6.02 -5.86
N GLY A 192 31.68 -6.15 -5.28
CA GLY A 192 32.59 -5.03 -5.02
C GLY A 192 32.11 -4.06 -3.93
N ARG A 193 31.18 -4.47 -3.06
CA ARG A 193 30.60 -3.64 -1.98
C ARG A 193 30.72 -4.31 -0.62
N VAL A 194 30.42 -3.55 0.44
CA VAL A 194 30.58 -4.00 1.84
C VAL A 194 29.87 -5.31 2.16
N LEU A 195 28.70 -5.58 1.57
CA LEU A 195 27.92 -6.81 1.83
C LEU A 195 28.29 -7.99 0.92
N GLU A 196 29.34 -7.88 0.09
CA GLU A 196 29.82 -8.97 -0.76
C GLU A 196 30.21 -10.22 0.05
N PHE A 197 30.64 -10.06 1.31
CA PHE A 197 30.99 -11.20 2.16
C PHE A 197 29.83 -12.19 2.34
N VAL A 198 28.57 -11.74 2.24
CA VAL A 198 27.38 -12.61 2.34
C VAL A 198 27.37 -13.68 1.24
N LEU A 199 27.92 -13.37 0.05
CA LEU A 199 28.02 -14.32 -1.07
C LEU A 199 28.92 -15.52 -0.76
N HIS A 200 29.80 -15.42 0.24
CA HIS A 200 30.65 -16.52 0.69
C HIS A 200 29.91 -17.53 1.58
N TRP A 201 28.64 -17.26 1.89
CA TRP A 201 27.79 -18.10 2.74
C TRP A 201 26.55 -18.59 1.97
N PRO A 202 26.71 -19.50 0.98
CA PRO A 202 25.60 -19.97 0.16
C PRO A 202 24.49 -20.64 0.99
N ALA A 203 24.84 -21.31 2.08
CA ALA A 203 23.86 -21.87 3.02
C ALA A 203 22.97 -20.80 3.69
N LEU A 204 23.52 -19.61 3.97
CA LEU A 204 22.76 -18.49 4.52
C LEU A 204 21.77 -17.95 3.48
N LEU A 205 22.16 -17.88 2.21
CA LEU A 205 21.29 -17.44 1.12
C LEU A 205 20.15 -18.45 0.86
N ALA A 206 20.44 -19.74 0.87
CA ALA A 206 19.41 -20.78 0.77
C ALA A 206 18.43 -20.71 1.95
N LEU A 207 18.94 -20.57 3.18
CA LEU A 207 18.10 -20.40 4.36
C LEU A 207 17.22 -19.13 4.27
N ALA A 208 17.79 -18.01 3.83
CA ALA A 208 17.05 -16.77 3.64
C ALA A 208 15.94 -16.92 2.58
N SER A 209 16.21 -17.60 1.46
CA SER A 209 15.18 -17.92 0.45
C SER A 209 14.02 -18.72 1.05
N ILE A 210 14.31 -19.77 1.83
CA ILE A 210 13.28 -20.59 2.49
C ILE A 210 12.48 -19.73 3.47
N ILE A 211 13.14 -18.89 4.28
CA ILE A 211 12.47 -18.00 5.22
C ILE A 211 11.53 -17.05 4.50
N VAL A 212 11.98 -16.38 3.42
CA VAL A 212 11.15 -15.49 2.62
C VAL A 212 9.92 -16.23 2.09
N LEU A 213 10.11 -17.44 1.54
CA LEU A 213 9.02 -18.24 0.99
C LEU A 213 7.96 -18.59 2.06
N VAL A 214 8.41 -19.07 3.23
CA VAL A 214 7.53 -19.39 4.37
C VAL A 214 6.79 -18.14 4.87
N VAL A 215 7.50 -17.02 4.99
CA VAL A 215 6.91 -15.75 5.42
C VAL A 215 5.86 -15.26 4.42
N GLU A 216 6.13 -15.32 3.12
CA GLU A 216 5.16 -14.89 2.10
C GLU A 216 3.90 -15.77 2.10
N TYR A 217 4.03 -17.10 2.13
CA TYR A 217 2.86 -17.99 2.25
C TYR A 217 2.07 -17.74 3.53
N TRP A 218 2.77 -17.54 4.66
CA TRP A 218 2.11 -17.23 5.92
C TRP A 218 1.39 -15.87 5.87
N LEU A 219 2.02 -14.82 5.33
CA LEU A 219 1.42 -13.49 5.18
C LEU A 219 0.18 -13.51 4.28
N ALA A 220 0.20 -14.30 3.20
CA ALA A 220 -0.94 -14.47 2.30
C ALA A 220 -2.22 -14.85 3.05
N VAL A 221 -2.11 -15.70 4.08
CA VAL A 221 -3.25 -16.13 4.91
C VAL A 221 -3.43 -15.23 6.14
N ALA A 222 -2.35 -14.89 6.83
CA ALA A 222 -2.37 -14.19 8.11
C ALA A 222 -3.03 -12.79 8.03
N ILE A 223 -2.88 -12.11 6.90
CA ILE A 223 -3.50 -10.80 6.64
C ILE A 223 -5.04 -10.87 6.70
N LEU A 224 -5.62 -11.98 6.24
CA LEU A 224 -7.07 -12.17 6.20
C LEU A 224 -7.64 -12.56 7.57
N LEU A 225 -6.81 -13.05 8.48
CA LEU A 225 -7.22 -13.51 9.80
C LEU A 225 -7.01 -12.41 10.85
N ALA A 226 -8.10 -11.82 11.35
CA ALA A 226 -8.06 -10.71 12.31
C ALA A 226 -7.15 -10.97 13.53
N ARG A 227 -7.10 -12.21 14.02
CA ARG A 227 -6.24 -12.63 15.13
C ARG A 227 -4.74 -12.53 14.81
N TRP A 228 -4.35 -12.76 13.55
CA TRP A 228 -2.95 -12.82 13.14
C TRP A 228 -2.45 -11.51 12.53
N ARG A 229 -3.34 -10.56 12.23
CA ARG A 229 -2.98 -9.25 11.65
C ARG A 229 -1.87 -8.51 12.39
N PRO A 230 -1.83 -8.41 13.74
CA PRO A 230 -0.74 -7.70 14.41
C PRO A 230 0.63 -8.33 14.13
N ALA A 231 0.71 -9.67 14.16
CA ALA A 231 1.91 -10.39 13.79
C ALA A 231 2.24 -10.22 12.30
N ALA A 232 1.23 -10.28 11.42
CA ALA A 232 1.39 -10.11 9.98
C ALA A 232 1.96 -8.73 9.63
N ILE A 233 1.49 -7.67 10.31
CA ILE A 233 2.02 -6.32 10.17
C ILE A 233 3.48 -6.29 10.64
N ALA A 234 3.81 -6.81 11.82
CA ALA A 234 5.17 -6.76 12.35
C ALA A 234 6.18 -7.51 11.45
N VAL A 235 5.88 -8.76 11.10
CA VAL A 235 6.72 -9.59 10.21
C VAL A 235 6.81 -8.97 8.82
N GLY A 236 5.68 -8.50 8.30
CA GLY A 236 5.60 -7.82 7.01
C GLY A 236 6.45 -6.56 6.94
N LEU A 237 6.36 -5.69 7.95
CA LEU A 237 7.19 -4.49 8.06
C LEU A 237 8.67 -4.86 8.14
N ALA A 238 9.04 -5.82 8.99
CA ALA A 238 10.44 -6.27 9.11
C ALA A 238 11.00 -6.78 7.78
N MET A 239 10.21 -7.57 7.04
CA MET A 239 10.59 -8.07 5.71
C MET A 239 10.77 -6.93 4.70
N HIS A 240 9.81 -5.99 4.60
CA HIS A 240 9.90 -4.87 3.65
C HIS A 240 10.99 -3.87 4.00
N ILE A 241 11.28 -3.64 5.29
CA ILE A 241 12.43 -2.85 5.72
C ILE A 241 13.73 -3.56 5.31
N SER A 242 13.81 -4.87 5.49
CA SER A 242 14.98 -5.65 5.07
C SER A 242 15.17 -5.58 3.55
N PHE A 243 14.11 -5.72 2.77
CA PHE A 243 14.17 -5.56 1.31
C PHE A 243 14.58 -4.14 0.91
N TYR A 244 14.03 -3.11 1.56
CA TYR A 244 14.39 -1.71 1.28
C TYR A 244 15.88 -1.42 1.54
N LEU A 245 16.46 -2.02 2.58
CA LEU A 245 17.86 -1.82 2.94
C LEU A 245 18.83 -2.66 2.09
N LEU A 246 18.43 -3.89 1.73
CA LEU A 246 19.32 -4.85 1.07
C LEU A 246 19.18 -4.89 -0.45
N LEU A 247 18.01 -4.50 -0.97
CA LEU A 247 17.65 -4.62 -2.39
C LEU A 247 17.13 -3.28 -2.92
N PRO A 248 17.35 -2.93 -4.19
CA PRO A 248 16.92 -1.65 -4.77
C PRO A 248 15.40 -1.63 -5.11
N VAL A 249 14.56 -2.11 -4.19
CA VAL A 249 13.08 -2.18 -4.31
C VAL A 249 12.39 -1.05 -3.53
N ASN A 250 12.92 0.16 -3.70
CA ASN A 250 12.60 1.35 -2.90
C ASN A 250 11.10 1.61 -2.78
N THR A 251 10.47 2.03 -3.88
CA THR A 251 9.06 2.48 -3.88
C THR A 251 8.09 1.34 -3.62
N TYR A 252 8.42 0.12 -4.06
CA TYR A 252 7.63 -1.08 -3.78
C TYR A 252 7.47 -1.31 -2.27
N SER A 253 8.58 -1.35 -1.53
CA SER A 253 8.56 -1.65 -0.09
C SER A 253 7.80 -0.58 0.68
N ILE A 254 8.01 0.69 0.33
CA ILE A 254 7.29 1.82 0.96
C ILE A 254 5.80 1.78 0.62
N THR A 255 5.41 1.42 -0.60
CA THR A 255 3.99 1.21 -0.95
C THR A 255 3.38 0.14 -0.06
N VAL A 256 3.97 -1.04 0.06
CA VAL A 256 3.40 -2.11 0.90
C VAL A 256 3.33 -1.71 2.37
N ILE A 257 4.36 -1.03 2.90
CA ILE A 257 4.36 -0.48 4.26
C ILE A 257 3.17 0.46 4.48
N VAL A 258 2.90 1.37 3.53
CA VAL A 258 1.73 2.26 3.60
C VAL A 258 0.42 1.47 3.55
N LEU A 259 0.33 0.43 2.71
CA LEU A 259 -0.88 -0.39 2.59
C LEU A 259 -1.18 -1.21 3.85
N TYR A 260 -0.19 -1.47 4.73
CA TYR A 260 -0.46 -2.10 6.02
C TYR A 260 -1.38 -1.29 6.93
N LEU A 261 -1.54 0.02 6.70
CA LEU A 261 -2.56 0.83 7.37
C LEU A 261 -3.98 0.30 7.14
N ALA A 262 -4.24 -0.40 6.04
CA ALA A 262 -5.52 -1.04 5.75
C ALA A 262 -5.82 -2.25 6.66
N LEU A 263 -4.81 -2.80 7.35
CA LEU A 263 -4.96 -3.96 8.23
C LEU A 263 -5.23 -3.57 9.69
N LEU A 264 -4.95 -2.32 10.06
CA LEU A 264 -5.15 -1.82 11.42
C LEU A 264 -6.64 -1.76 11.76
N ASP A 265 -6.98 -2.00 13.03
CA ASP A 265 -8.34 -1.75 13.53
C ASP A 265 -8.67 -0.25 13.38
N PRO A 266 -9.68 0.13 12.57
CA PRO A 266 -10.03 1.52 12.37
C PRO A 266 -10.38 2.24 13.68
N ALA A 267 -10.96 1.54 14.66
CA ALA A 267 -11.30 2.13 15.95
C ALA A 267 -10.04 2.39 16.80
N ALA A 268 -9.09 1.46 16.82
CA ALA A 268 -7.79 1.66 17.48
C ALA A 268 -7.01 2.83 16.88
N VAL A 269 -6.98 2.96 15.55
CA VAL A 269 -6.33 4.10 14.87
C VAL A 269 -7.02 5.41 15.24
N HIS A 270 -8.36 5.42 15.33
CA HIS A 270 -9.11 6.59 15.75
C HIS A 270 -8.70 7.05 17.16
N ARG A 271 -8.81 6.15 18.14
CA ARG A 271 -8.46 6.43 19.55
C ARG A 271 -6.99 6.84 19.71
N PHE A 272 -6.09 6.20 18.99
CA PHE A 272 -4.67 6.55 19.02
C PHE A 272 -4.45 7.99 18.57
N ILE A 273 -5.04 8.39 17.44
CA ILE A 273 -4.89 9.74 16.91
C ILE A 273 -5.60 10.77 17.81
N ASP A 274 -6.76 10.46 18.38
CA ASP A 274 -7.44 11.38 19.31
C ASP A 274 -6.57 11.67 20.54
N ARG A 275 -5.95 10.63 21.11
CA ARG A 275 -5.02 10.77 22.23
C ARG A 275 -3.80 11.62 21.87
N MET A 276 -3.21 11.41 20.70
CA MET A 276 -2.06 12.23 20.25
C MET A 276 -2.43 13.71 20.05
N LEU A 277 -3.65 13.99 19.61
CA LEU A 277 -4.13 15.35 19.37
C LEU A 277 -4.73 16.02 20.62
N GLY A 278 -4.76 15.32 21.76
CA GLY A 278 -5.33 15.83 23.01
C GLY A 278 -6.86 15.95 23.01
N TYR A 279 -7.55 15.24 22.12
CA TYR A 279 -9.02 15.19 22.15
C TYR A 279 -9.50 14.24 23.25
N PRO A 280 -10.57 14.60 24.00
CA PRO A 280 -11.14 13.72 25.00
C PRO A 280 -11.61 12.42 24.32
N GLU A 281 -11.34 11.27 24.94
CA GLU A 281 -11.81 9.99 24.44
C GLU A 281 -13.34 10.04 24.36
N VAL A 282 -13.87 10.14 23.14
CA VAL A 282 -15.31 10.01 22.92
C VAL A 282 -15.62 8.53 23.14
N ALA A 283 -16.13 8.19 24.32
CA ALA A 283 -16.66 6.88 24.62
C ALA A 283 -17.67 6.51 23.52
N ARG A 284 -17.38 5.44 22.77
CA ARG A 284 -18.26 4.85 21.77
C ARG A 284 -18.32 3.36 21.99
#